data_AF-C1ECF1-F1
#
_entry.id   AF-C1ECF1-F1
#
_cell.length_a   1.000
_cell.length_b   1.000
_cell.length_c   1.000
_cell.angle_alpha   90.00
_cell.angle_beta   90.00
_cell.angle_gamma   90.00
#
_symmetry.space_group_name_H-M   'P 1'
#
loop_
_entity.id
_entity.type
_entity.pdbx_description
1 polymer ?
#
loop_
_entity_poly.entity_id
_entity_poly.type
_entity_poly.pdbx_seq_one_letter_code
_entity_poly.pdbx_strand_id
1 'polypeptide(L)'
;MGAALSTRKGRESKSGPTSGVVNPQHASTQHSDVHVDLNDPEVSSAVREYASRVSQFTEADERWLRSNQDAKRLDANVRVVGVAARHAVTGHPVVLVTYPLRVAYDRSRAGRKGYSTHKWDSRKKDGRVPWTNTFWLVCPEVVSAVGRLEHAGLVRDFHAKFVKGDPTHDADAAATFAKQHARYAAFRWSLLSDEDKEHCEKEGYASVLRDCGVGGLRFVNQVKCLHLQYGHYLASGGDNVVGEWTRAELVRRGESIGRGEDASAPVEG
;
A
#
# COMPACT_ATOMS: atom_id res chain seq x y z
N MET A 1 -72.35 20.34 11.64
CA MET A 1 -72.32 19.35 10.54
C MET A 1 -70.87 19.02 10.24
N GLY A 2 -70.50 17.75 10.25
CA GLY A 2 -69.27 17.24 9.62
C GLY A 2 -68.01 17.23 10.48
N ALA A 3 -67.72 16.07 11.07
CA ALA A 3 -66.47 15.75 11.76
C ALA A 3 -65.33 15.44 10.77
N ALA A 4 -64.08 15.65 11.20
CA ALA A 4 -62.92 14.89 10.71
C ALA A 4 -61.84 14.85 11.79
N LEU A 5 -61.89 13.80 12.61
CA LEU A 5 -60.76 13.27 13.38
C LEU A 5 -59.77 12.62 12.41
N SER A 6 -58.47 12.90 12.54
CA SER A 6 -57.46 11.92 12.17
C SER A 6 -56.23 12.03 13.07
N THR A 7 -55.85 10.88 13.59
CA THR A 7 -55.05 10.63 14.78
C THR A 7 -53.56 10.55 14.48
N ARG A 8 -52.77 10.90 15.50
CA ARG A 8 -51.32 10.65 15.60
C ARG A 8 -50.98 9.19 15.30
N LYS A 9 -49.90 8.97 14.55
CA LYS A 9 -49.18 7.69 14.56
C LYS A 9 -47.74 7.95 15.01
N GLY A 10 -47.49 7.64 16.29
CA GLY A 10 -46.15 7.50 16.84
C GLY A 10 -45.44 6.33 16.17
N ARG A 11 -44.14 6.49 15.91
CA ARG A 11 -43.29 5.42 15.39
C ARG A 11 -42.64 4.73 16.58
N GLU A 12 -43.26 3.65 17.02
CA GLU A 12 -42.71 2.74 18.02
C GLU A 12 -41.46 2.03 17.50
N SER A 13 -40.47 1.99 18.38
CA SER A 13 -39.30 1.11 18.37
C SER A 13 -39.70 -0.35 18.24
N LYS A 14 -39.10 -1.08 17.29
CA LYS A 14 -39.08 -2.54 17.29
C LYS A 14 -37.64 -3.00 17.47
N SER A 15 -37.36 -3.47 18.68
CA SER A 15 -36.21 -4.25 19.09
C SER A 15 -36.43 -5.74 18.74
N GLY A 16 -35.39 -6.39 18.23
CA GLY A 16 -35.31 -7.84 18.05
C GLY A 16 -34.23 -8.23 17.03
N PRO A 17 -33.73 -9.48 17.09
CA PRO A 17 -32.82 -10.02 18.10
C PRO A 17 -31.35 -9.74 17.74
N THR A 18 -30.54 -9.45 18.75
CA THR A 18 -29.09 -9.27 18.66
C THR A 18 -28.39 -10.60 18.35
N SER A 19 -28.10 -10.86 17.08
CA SER A 19 -27.02 -11.78 16.70
C SER A 19 -25.70 -11.02 16.74
N GLY A 20 -24.78 -11.44 17.60
CA GLY A 20 -23.51 -10.76 17.88
C GLY A 20 -22.66 -10.52 16.63
N VAL A 21 -22.77 -9.32 16.07
CA VAL A 21 -21.75 -8.76 15.19
C VAL A 21 -20.77 -8.04 16.12
N VAL A 22 -19.64 -8.67 16.38
CA VAL A 22 -18.51 -7.99 17.00
C VAL A 22 -18.08 -6.90 16.02
N ASN A 23 -18.36 -5.63 16.35
CA ASN A 23 -17.94 -4.49 15.56
C ASN A 23 -16.40 -4.41 15.62
N PRO A 24 -15.63 -4.61 14.53
CA PRO A 24 -14.17 -4.64 14.58
C PRO A 24 -13.53 -3.27 14.82
N GLN A 25 -14.33 -2.21 14.95
CA GLN A 25 -13.85 -0.83 14.99
C GLN A 25 -13.28 -0.38 16.35
N HIS A 26 -13.16 -1.27 17.33
CA HIS A 26 -12.59 -0.94 18.65
C HIS A 26 -11.38 -1.81 19.04
N ALA A 27 -10.66 -2.35 18.06
CA ALA A 27 -9.24 -2.61 18.26
C ALA A 27 -8.52 -1.26 18.39
N SER A 28 -7.82 -1.01 19.50
CA SER A 28 -7.01 0.19 19.70
C SER A 28 -6.06 0.37 18.51
N THR A 29 -6.43 1.24 17.57
CA THR A 29 -5.59 1.60 16.43
C THR A 29 -4.47 2.46 16.97
N GLN A 30 -3.25 1.92 17.01
CA GLN A 30 -2.08 2.68 17.45
C GLN A 30 -1.77 3.72 16.37
N HIS A 31 -2.20 4.95 16.63
CA HIS A 31 -1.84 6.08 15.79
C HIS A 31 -0.34 6.26 15.88
N SER A 32 0.34 6.29 14.73
CA SER A 32 1.72 6.75 14.69
C SER A 32 1.70 8.27 14.70
N ASP A 33 1.51 8.88 15.87
CA ASP A 33 2.01 10.24 16.14
C ASP A 33 3.55 10.28 16.18
N VAL A 34 4.19 9.21 15.71
CA VAL A 34 5.62 8.98 15.69
C VAL A 34 6.19 9.70 14.49
N HIS A 35 7.02 10.70 14.76
CA HIS A 35 7.95 11.25 13.78
C HIS A 35 9.04 10.21 13.51
N VAL A 36 9.32 9.95 12.23
CA VAL A 36 10.36 8.98 11.85
C VAL A 36 11.73 9.62 12.08
N ASP A 37 12.50 9.09 13.02
CA ASP A 37 13.89 9.50 13.22
C ASP A 37 14.75 9.01 12.04
N LEU A 38 15.06 9.94 11.14
CA LEU A 38 15.89 9.67 9.97
C LEU A 38 17.36 9.40 10.34
N ASN A 39 17.80 9.79 11.54
CA ASN A 39 19.16 9.58 12.03
C ASN A 39 19.34 8.24 12.76
N ASP A 40 18.25 7.50 13.02
CA ASP A 40 18.33 6.15 13.57
C ASP A 40 19.22 5.29 12.63
N PRO A 41 20.30 4.68 13.14
CA PRO A 41 21.20 3.86 12.33
C PRO A 41 20.52 2.71 11.59
N GLU A 42 19.50 2.08 12.20
CA GLU A 42 18.72 0.99 11.62
C GLU A 42 17.90 1.50 10.43
N VAL A 43 17.25 2.66 10.59
CA VAL A 43 16.48 3.33 9.53
C VAL A 43 17.40 3.79 8.39
N SER A 44 18.48 4.48 8.71
CA SER A 44 19.48 4.95 7.75
C SER A 44 20.13 3.80 6.97
N SER A 45 20.38 2.66 7.63
CA SER A 45 20.90 1.46 6.97
C SER A 45 19.90 0.86 5.99
N ALA A 46 18.62 0.73 6.39
CA ALA A 46 17.57 0.22 5.52
C ALA A 46 17.38 1.09 4.28
N VAL A 47 17.44 2.43 4.41
CA VAL A 47 17.38 3.34 3.25
C VAL A 47 18.48 3.04 2.23
N ARG A 48 19.73 2.84 2.69
CA ARG A 48 20.85 2.48 1.82
C ARG A 48 20.68 1.10 1.18
N GLU A 49 20.20 0.13 1.95
CA GLU A 49 19.93 -1.21 1.45
C GLU A 49 18.86 -1.16 0.34
N TYR A 50 17.75 -0.49 0.58
CA TYR A 50 16.66 -0.36 -0.41
C TYR A 50 17.18 0.32 -1.68
N ALA A 51 17.93 1.42 -1.54
CA ALA A 51 18.53 2.13 -2.66
C ALA A 51 19.47 1.23 -3.48
N SER A 52 20.28 0.39 -2.83
CA SER A 52 21.22 -0.51 -3.51
C SER A 52 20.54 -1.57 -4.39
N ARG A 53 19.26 -1.89 -4.12
CA ARG A 53 18.46 -2.84 -4.89
C ARG A 53 17.76 -2.21 -6.10
N VAL A 54 17.71 -0.88 -6.17
CA VAL A 54 17.02 -0.18 -7.26
C VAL A 54 17.88 -0.19 -8.52
N SER A 55 17.42 -0.93 -9.53
CA SER A 55 17.98 -0.89 -10.88
C SER A 55 17.36 0.23 -11.72
N GLN A 56 18.07 0.64 -12.78
CA GLN A 56 17.57 1.64 -13.71
C GLN A 56 16.26 1.21 -14.37
N PHE A 57 15.33 2.15 -14.54
CA PHE A 57 14.14 2.00 -15.38
C PHE A 57 14.47 2.40 -16.83
N THR A 58 14.18 1.51 -17.78
CA THR A 58 14.60 1.64 -19.19
C THR A 58 13.41 1.88 -20.14
N GLU A 59 13.70 2.28 -21.38
CA GLU A 59 12.66 2.38 -22.43
C GLU A 59 11.99 1.04 -22.74
N ALA A 60 12.73 -0.07 -22.60
CA ALA A 60 12.19 -1.41 -22.76
C ALA A 60 11.17 -1.72 -21.66
N ASP A 61 11.46 -1.33 -20.41
CA ASP A 61 10.54 -1.44 -19.28
C ASP A 61 9.26 -0.62 -19.56
N GLU A 62 9.40 0.63 -20.02
CA GLU A 62 8.26 1.48 -20.34
C GLU A 62 7.37 0.89 -21.45
N ARG A 63 7.98 0.40 -22.53
CA ARG A 63 7.26 -0.24 -23.64
C ARG A 63 6.49 -1.47 -23.17
N TRP A 64 7.11 -2.28 -22.32
CA TRP A 64 6.47 -3.45 -21.73
C TRP A 64 5.27 -3.05 -20.84
N LEU A 65 5.41 -2.06 -19.95
CA LEU A 65 4.33 -1.62 -19.06
C LEU A 65 3.10 -1.11 -19.82
N ARG A 66 3.27 -0.45 -20.97
CA ARG A 66 2.15 0.05 -21.78
C ARG A 66 1.19 -1.04 -22.24
N SER A 67 1.67 -2.28 -22.35
CA SER A 67 0.89 -3.43 -22.84
C SER A 67 0.55 -4.45 -21.75
N ASN A 68 0.98 -4.23 -20.51
CA ASN A 68 0.93 -5.24 -19.43
C ASN A 68 0.43 -4.64 -18.10
N GLN A 69 -0.47 -3.65 -18.12
CA GLN A 69 -1.06 -3.04 -16.93
C GLN A 69 -2.59 -2.98 -17.03
N ASP A 70 -3.26 -4.13 -16.95
CA ASP A 70 -4.70 -4.20 -17.21
C ASP A 70 -5.57 -3.74 -16.02
N ALA A 71 -5.27 -4.19 -14.80
CA ALA A 71 -6.15 -3.96 -13.63
C ALA A 71 -5.68 -2.86 -12.65
N LYS A 72 -4.35 -2.64 -12.53
CA LYS A 72 -3.74 -1.70 -11.56
C LYS A 72 -2.72 -0.80 -12.25
N ARG A 73 -3.21 -0.06 -13.25
CA ARG A 73 -2.38 0.87 -14.02
C ARG A 73 -1.86 2.01 -13.13
N LEU A 74 -0.56 2.27 -13.21
CA LEU A 74 0.07 3.41 -12.55
C LEU A 74 -0.49 4.72 -13.14
N ASP A 75 -0.69 5.74 -12.31
CA ASP A 75 -1.05 7.08 -12.78
C ASP A 75 0.07 7.61 -13.69
N ALA A 76 -0.27 8.04 -14.90
CA ALA A 76 0.69 8.49 -15.89
C ALA A 76 1.48 9.74 -15.46
N ASN A 77 0.99 10.47 -14.45
CA ASN A 77 1.66 11.66 -13.90
C ASN A 77 2.58 11.33 -12.71
N VAL A 78 2.72 10.04 -12.35
CA VAL A 78 3.68 9.59 -11.35
C VAL A 78 4.98 9.25 -12.05
N ARG A 79 6.06 9.94 -11.67
CA ARG A 79 7.40 9.64 -12.19
C ARG A 79 7.90 8.31 -11.60
N VAL A 80 8.44 7.45 -12.46
CA VAL A 80 9.16 6.23 -12.04
C VAL A 80 10.63 6.59 -11.87
N VAL A 81 11.23 6.22 -10.73
CA VAL A 81 12.65 6.48 -10.42
C VAL A 81 13.54 5.26 -10.62
N GLY A 82 12.96 4.07 -10.71
CA GLY A 82 13.70 2.83 -10.93
C GLY A 82 12.85 1.58 -10.79
N VAL A 83 13.50 0.43 -10.79
CA VAL A 83 12.91 -0.90 -10.64
C VAL A 83 13.58 -1.62 -9.47
N ALA A 84 12.82 -1.83 -8.39
CA ALA A 84 13.33 -2.45 -7.15
C ALA A 84 13.30 -3.98 -7.17
N ALA A 85 12.46 -4.59 -8.03
CA ALA A 85 12.47 -6.02 -8.25
C ALA A 85 12.14 -6.34 -9.70
N ARG A 86 12.88 -7.30 -10.27
CA ARG A 86 12.70 -7.78 -11.65
C ARG A 86 12.31 -9.25 -11.64
N HIS A 87 11.58 -9.65 -12.67
CA HIS A 87 11.20 -11.04 -12.87
C HIS A 87 12.46 -11.85 -13.22
N ALA A 88 12.71 -12.94 -12.51
CA ALA A 88 13.97 -13.68 -12.64
C ALA A 88 14.24 -14.21 -14.07
N VAL A 89 13.18 -14.66 -14.76
CA VAL A 89 13.30 -15.21 -16.12
C VAL A 89 13.28 -14.12 -17.21
N THR A 90 12.27 -13.25 -17.22
CA THR A 90 12.08 -12.28 -18.30
C THR A 90 12.84 -10.97 -18.12
N GLY A 91 13.35 -10.68 -16.92
CA GLY A 91 13.98 -9.41 -16.57
C GLY A 91 13.00 -8.22 -16.48
N HIS A 92 11.72 -8.42 -16.78
CA HIS A 92 10.72 -7.35 -16.75
C HIS A 92 10.46 -6.85 -15.32
N PRO A 93 10.00 -5.59 -15.17
CA PRO A 93 9.71 -5.04 -13.85
C PRO A 93 8.64 -5.84 -13.12
N VAL A 94 8.90 -6.15 -11.85
CA VAL A 94 7.91 -6.67 -10.90
C VAL A 94 7.47 -5.56 -9.95
N VAL A 95 8.42 -4.81 -9.41
CA VAL A 95 8.15 -3.65 -8.54
C VAL A 95 8.87 -2.41 -9.06
N LEU A 96 8.11 -1.38 -9.36
CA LEU A 96 8.62 -0.05 -9.65
C LEU A 96 8.86 0.74 -8.37
N VAL A 97 9.85 1.64 -8.41
CA VAL A 97 9.99 2.71 -7.42
C VAL A 97 9.41 3.98 -8.02
N THR A 98 8.46 4.61 -7.33
CA THR A 98 7.81 5.83 -7.78
C THR A 98 8.26 7.04 -6.98
N TYR A 99 8.36 8.19 -7.65
CA TYR A 99 8.66 9.45 -6.99
C TYR A 99 7.53 9.87 -6.03
N PRO A 100 7.83 10.44 -4.84
CA PRO A 100 6.81 10.72 -3.82
C PRO A 100 5.89 11.91 -4.11
N LEU A 101 6.08 12.58 -5.25
CA LEU A 101 5.19 13.62 -5.78
C LEU A 101 4.72 13.24 -7.17
N ARG A 102 3.47 13.62 -7.47
CA ARG A 102 2.90 13.57 -8.82
C ARG A 102 2.29 14.91 -9.18
N VAL A 103 2.11 15.16 -10.46
CA VAL A 103 1.38 16.34 -10.94
C VAL A 103 -0.10 16.00 -11.07
N ALA A 104 -0.95 16.56 -10.21
CA ALA A 104 -2.40 16.43 -10.28
C ALA A 104 -2.98 17.47 -11.26
N TYR A 105 -2.85 17.17 -12.56
CA TYR A 105 -3.44 17.99 -13.61
C TYR A 105 -4.04 17.12 -14.72
N ASP A 106 -5.18 16.48 -14.45
CA ASP A 106 -5.98 15.77 -15.45
C ASP A 106 -7.40 16.35 -15.49
N ARG A 107 -7.56 17.46 -16.21
CA ARG A 107 -8.85 18.12 -16.45
C ARG A 107 -9.85 17.22 -17.17
N SER A 108 -9.38 16.22 -17.92
CA SER A 108 -10.26 15.27 -18.64
C SER A 108 -11.00 14.33 -17.68
N ARG A 109 -10.42 14.01 -16.53
CA ARG A 109 -11.05 13.23 -15.45
C ARG A 109 -11.82 14.12 -14.48
N ALA A 110 -11.29 15.30 -14.13
CA ALA A 110 -11.97 16.22 -13.23
C ALA A 110 -13.35 16.67 -13.74
N GLY A 111 -13.51 16.77 -15.07
CA GLY A 111 -14.80 17.09 -15.70
C GLY A 111 -15.78 15.92 -15.83
N ARG A 112 -15.40 14.68 -15.52
CA ARG A 112 -16.29 13.51 -15.63
C ARG A 112 -17.14 13.36 -14.37
N LYS A 113 -18.46 13.24 -14.54
CA LYS A 113 -19.40 12.97 -13.46
C LYS A 113 -19.01 11.68 -12.72
N GLY A 114 -18.83 11.76 -11.40
CA GLY A 114 -18.44 10.62 -10.55
C GLY A 114 -16.95 10.55 -10.17
N TYR A 115 -16.09 11.39 -10.76
CA TYR A 115 -14.69 11.51 -10.36
C TYR A 115 -14.51 12.65 -9.34
N SER A 116 -13.66 12.45 -8.34
CA SER A 116 -13.31 13.49 -7.36
C SER A 116 -12.50 14.59 -8.02
N THR A 117 -13.08 15.79 -8.16
CA THR A 117 -12.41 16.97 -8.74
C THR A 117 -11.08 17.28 -8.04
N HIS A 118 -11.07 17.29 -6.71
CA HIS A 118 -9.88 17.58 -5.90
C HIS A 118 -8.72 16.59 -6.09
N LYS A 119 -8.99 15.35 -6.55
CA LYS A 119 -7.95 14.35 -6.80
C LYS A 119 -7.25 14.57 -8.15
N TRP A 120 -7.94 15.15 -9.12
CA TRP A 120 -7.51 15.24 -10.52
C TRP A 120 -7.25 16.67 -10.98
N ASP A 121 -7.72 17.66 -10.23
CA ASP A 121 -7.49 19.09 -10.45
C ASP A 121 -7.06 19.72 -9.13
N SER A 122 -5.75 19.90 -8.98
CA SER A 122 -5.19 20.60 -7.83
C SER A 122 -5.47 22.10 -8.00
N ARG A 123 -6.08 22.74 -6.99
CA ARG A 123 -6.19 24.22 -6.92
C ARG A 123 -4.83 24.92 -6.79
N LYS A 124 -3.72 24.18 -6.68
CA LYS A 124 -2.37 24.69 -6.48
C LYS A 124 -1.67 24.95 -7.82
N LYS A 125 -0.82 25.99 -7.82
CA LYS A 125 -0.21 26.59 -9.03
C LYS A 125 0.77 25.66 -9.75
N ASP A 126 1.49 24.80 -9.04
CA ASP A 126 2.47 23.86 -9.61
C ASP A 126 1.92 22.43 -9.79
N GLY A 127 0.69 22.16 -9.32
CA GLY A 127 0.02 20.87 -9.45
C GLY A 127 0.64 19.73 -8.63
N ARG A 128 1.75 19.93 -7.91
CA ARG A 128 2.47 18.86 -7.21
C ARG A 128 1.71 18.45 -5.96
N VAL A 129 1.40 17.16 -5.85
CA VAL A 129 0.68 16.59 -4.70
C VAL A 129 1.30 15.26 -4.26
N PRO A 130 1.10 14.85 -2.98
CA PRO A 130 1.67 13.61 -2.45
C PRO A 130 1.27 12.37 -3.24
N TRP A 131 2.25 11.51 -3.46
CA TRP A 131 2.08 10.12 -3.88
C TRP A 131 2.77 9.22 -2.86
N THR A 132 1.97 8.52 -2.05
CA THR A 132 2.49 7.80 -0.86
C THR A 132 2.93 6.38 -1.13
N ASN A 133 2.61 5.82 -2.30
CA ASN A 133 2.95 4.44 -2.64
C ASN A 133 4.26 4.36 -3.44
N THR A 134 5.38 4.25 -2.72
CA THR A 134 6.74 4.16 -3.26
C THR A 134 6.99 2.90 -4.10
N PHE A 135 6.46 1.74 -3.67
CA PHE A 135 6.73 0.45 -4.29
C PHE A 135 5.48 -0.05 -5.02
N TRP A 136 5.45 0.16 -6.33
CA TRP A 136 4.29 -0.17 -7.17
C TRP A 136 4.48 -1.51 -7.86
N LEU A 137 3.69 -2.51 -7.45
CA LEU A 137 3.69 -3.85 -8.04
C LEU A 137 3.01 -3.82 -9.42
N VAL A 138 3.71 -4.27 -10.47
CA VAL A 138 3.27 -4.12 -11.86
C VAL A 138 3.16 -5.41 -12.66
N CYS A 139 3.85 -6.48 -12.26
CA CYS A 139 3.84 -7.71 -13.04
C CYS A 139 2.45 -8.36 -13.02
N PRO A 140 1.80 -8.60 -14.19
CA PRO A 140 0.41 -9.06 -14.27
C PRO A 140 0.14 -10.33 -13.47
N GLU A 141 1.02 -11.33 -13.60
CA GLU A 141 0.91 -12.60 -12.89
C GLU A 141 0.95 -12.38 -11.38
N VAL A 142 1.88 -11.56 -10.90
CA VAL A 142 2.04 -11.26 -9.47
C VAL A 142 0.83 -10.49 -8.94
N VAL A 143 0.42 -9.45 -9.65
CA VAL A 143 -0.73 -8.62 -9.27
C VAL A 143 -2.00 -9.45 -9.20
N SER A 144 -2.21 -10.36 -10.16
CA SER A 144 -3.35 -11.26 -10.23
C SER A 144 -3.35 -12.26 -9.08
N ALA A 145 -2.22 -12.91 -8.80
CA ALA A 145 -2.07 -13.88 -7.71
C ALA A 145 -2.31 -13.23 -6.34
N VAL A 146 -1.69 -12.07 -6.09
CA VAL A 146 -1.94 -11.30 -4.86
C VAL A 146 -3.40 -10.84 -4.79
N GLY A 147 -4.01 -10.46 -5.90
CA GLY A 147 -5.43 -10.10 -5.97
C GLY A 147 -6.37 -11.25 -5.56
N ARG A 148 -6.04 -12.50 -5.92
CA ARG A 148 -6.79 -13.69 -5.47
C ARG A 148 -6.72 -13.87 -3.96
N LEU A 149 -5.57 -13.59 -3.35
CA LEU A 149 -5.38 -13.64 -1.90
C LEU A 149 -6.22 -12.56 -1.19
N GLU A 150 -6.23 -11.35 -1.73
CA GLU A 150 -7.09 -10.27 -1.22
C GLU A 150 -8.58 -10.63 -1.30
N HIS A 151 -9.02 -11.19 -2.43
CA HIS A 151 -10.40 -11.63 -2.61
C HIS A 151 -10.78 -12.76 -1.63
N ALA A 152 -9.84 -13.61 -1.25
CA ALA A 152 -10.02 -14.65 -0.24
C ALA A 152 -10.11 -14.10 1.19
N GLY A 153 -9.99 -12.78 1.41
CA GLY A 153 -10.16 -12.14 2.72
C GLY A 153 -8.88 -11.97 3.54
N LEU A 154 -7.71 -12.31 2.99
CA LEU A 154 -6.47 -12.38 3.76
C LEU A 154 -5.95 -11.03 4.27
N VAL A 155 -6.39 -9.91 3.68
CA VAL A 155 -6.12 -8.58 4.26
C VAL A 155 -6.69 -8.48 5.68
N ARG A 156 -7.93 -8.94 5.89
CA ARG A 156 -8.57 -8.93 7.21
C ARG A 156 -7.85 -9.89 8.15
N ASP A 157 -7.52 -11.08 7.67
CA ASP A 157 -6.93 -12.13 8.50
C ASP A 157 -5.49 -11.78 8.92
N PHE A 158 -4.71 -11.12 8.05
CA PHE A 158 -3.38 -10.59 8.41
C PHE A 158 -3.49 -9.35 9.31
N HIS A 159 -4.48 -8.48 9.10
CA HIS A 159 -4.72 -7.36 10.00
C HIS A 159 -5.08 -7.83 11.42
N ALA A 160 -5.86 -8.90 11.56
CA ALA A 160 -6.25 -9.48 12.85
C ALA A 160 -5.02 -9.87 13.71
N LYS A 161 -3.93 -10.30 13.08
CA LYS A 161 -2.66 -10.60 13.77
C LYS A 161 -2.07 -9.40 14.51
N PHE A 162 -2.38 -8.17 14.11
CA PHE A 162 -1.89 -6.97 14.78
C PHE A 162 -2.86 -6.42 15.84
N VAL A 163 -4.04 -7.04 16.01
CA VAL A 163 -5.08 -6.59 16.93
C VAL A 163 -4.91 -7.26 18.29
N LYS A 164 -4.59 -6.46 19.32
CA LYS A 164 -4.57 -6.95 20.70
C LYS A 164 -5.94 -7.54 21.09
N GLY A 165 -5.93 -8.74 21.64
CA GLY A 165 -7.14 -9.46 22.05
C GLY A 165 -7.75 -10.35 20.95
N ASP A 166 -7.24 -10.30 19.71
CA ASP A 166 -7.56 -11.31 18.71
C ASP A 166 -6.83 -12.64 19.02
N PRO A 167 -7.46 -13.82 18.83
CA PRO A 167 -6.81 -15.11 19.07
C PRO A 167 -5.54 -15.34 18.24
N THR A 168 -5.39 -14.62 17.12
CA THR A 168 -4.23 -14.71 16.24
C THR A 168 -3.20 -13.61 16.47
N HIS A 169 -3.34 -12.82 17.53
CA HIS A 169 -2.45 -11.70 17.81
C HIS A 169 -1.00 -12.13 17.94
N ASP A 170 -0.12 -11.42 17.23
CA ASP A 170 1.31 -11.56 17.24
C ASP A 170 1.95 -10.20 17.56
N ALA A 171 2.44 -10.06 18.80
CA ALA A 171 3.03 -8.83 19.30
C ALA A 171 4.38 -8.50 18.65
N ASP A 172 5.18 -9.52 18.34
CA ASP A 172 6.50 -9.37 17.73
C ASP A 172 6.37 -8.96 16.27
N ALA A 173 5.41 -9.56 15.55
CA ALA A 173 5.07 -9.13 14.20
C ALA A 173 4.54 -7.70 14.17
N ALA A 174 3.70 -7.30 15.15
CA ALA A 174 3.20 -5.93 15.24
C ALA A 174 4.34 -4.92 15.46
N ALA A 175 5.28 -5.21 16.37
CA ALA A 175 6.45 -4.37 16.62
C ALA A 175 7.37 -4.29 15.39
N THR A 176 7.60 -5.42 14.73
CA THR A 176 8.39 -5.50 13.49
C THR A 176 7.74 -4.69 12.36
N PHE A 177 6.43 -4.81 12.19
CA PHE A 177 5.69 -4.09 11.15
C PHE A 177 5.74 -2.58 11.36
N ALA A 178 5.71 -2.11 12.60
CA ALA A 178 5.87 -0.69 12.91
C ALA A 178 7.25 -0.14 12.50
N LYS A 179 8.33 -0.89 12.75
CA LYS A 179 9.67 -0.53 12.26
C LYS A 179 9.75 -0.52 10.73
N GLN A 180 9.11 -1.49 10.08
CA GLN A 180 9.04 -1.57 8.61
C GLN A 180 8.29 -0.38 8.00
N HIS A 181 7.24 0.11 8.67
CA HIS A 181 6.57 1.35 8.29
C HIS A 181 7.51 2.56 8.37
N ALA A 182 8.33 2.68 9.42
CA ALA A 182 9.29 3.77 9.58
C ALA A 182 10.39 3.72 8.50
N ARG A 183 11.00 2.55 8.25
CA ARG A 183 12.00 2.36 7.18
C ARG A 183 11.43 2.69 5.79
N TYR A 184 10.21 2.24 5.49
CA TYR A 184 9.51 2.59 4.25
C TYR A 184 9.34 4.10 4.09
N ALA A 185 8.90 4.78 5.16
CA ALA A 185 8.65 6.21 5.14
C ALA A 185 9.94 7.02 4.98
N ALA A 186 11.01 6.61 5.66
CA ALA A 186 12.34 7.20 5.50
C ALA A 186 12.87 7.04 4.06
N PHE A 187 12.76 5.84 3.47
CA PHE A 187 13.17 5.62 2.08
C PHE A 187 12.33 6.45 1.10
N ARG A 188 11.02 6.55 1.32
CA ARG A 188 10.17 7.43 0.51
C ARG A 188 10.64 8.89 0.61
N TRP A 189 10.92 9.39 1.80
CA TRP A 189 11.40 10.75 2.01
C TRP A 189 12.76 11.01 1.35
N SER A 190 13.67 10.03 1.38
CA SER A 190 15.00 10.17 0.78
C SER A 190 14.98 10.28 -0.75
N LEU A 191 13.88 9.89 -1.40
CA LEU A 191 13.74 10.04 -2.86
C LEU A 191 13.51 11.48 -3.30
N LEU A 192 13.03 12.37 -2.42
CA LEU A 192 12.76 13.77 -2.77
C LEU A 192 14.06 14.56 -2.96
N SER A 193 14.10 15.44 -3.95
CA SER A 193 15.09 16.52 -4.03
C SER A 193 14.92 17.48 -2.85
N ASP A 194 15.96 18.26 -2.53
CA ASP A 194 15.87 19.22 -1.44
C ASP A 194 14.84 20.33 -1.72
N GLU A 195 14.70 20.75 -2.99
CA GLU A 195 13.63 21.66 -3.42
C GLU A 195 12.24 21.06 -3.16
N ASP A 196 12.03 19.78 -3.50
CA ASP A 196 10.73 19.14 -3.29
C ASP A 196 10.46 18.85 -1.80
N LYS A 197 11.49 18.64 -0.97
CA LYS A 197 11.33 18.58 0.49
C LYS A 197 10.87 19.93 1.03
N GLU A 198 11.51 21.04 0.62
CA GLU A 198 11.09 22.39 1.02
C GLU A 198 9.65 22.69 0.58
N HIS A 199 9.29 22.33 -0.65
CA HIS A 199 7.92 22.40 -1.13
C HIS A 199 6.96 21.59 -0.23
N CYS A 200 7.32 20.36 0.14
CA CYS A 200 6.49 19.52 1.00
C CYS A 200 6.30 20.10 2.40
N GLU A 201 7.34 20.71 2.98
CA GLU A 201 7.23 21.39 4.28
C GLU A 201 6.28 22.61 4.17
N LYS A 202 6.48 23.47 3.16
CA LYS A 202 5.65 24.64 2.91
C LYS A 202 4.17 24.30 2.69
N GLU A 203 3.91 23.21 1.97
CA GLU A 203 2.55 22.81 1.59
C GLU A 203 1.88 21.87 2.59
N GLY A 204 2.53 21.54 3.72
CA GLY A 204 2.02 20.66 4.77
C GLY A 204 1.99 19.17 4.38
N TYR A 205 2.77 18.78 3.37
CA TYR A 205 2.88 17.41 2.88
C TYR A 205 3.96 16.58 3.55
N ALA A 206 4.88 17.21 4.29
CA ALA A 206 5.97 16.52 4.97
C ALA A 206 5.47 15.36 5.84
N SER A 207 4.45 15.56 6.68
CA SER A 207 3.95 14.49 7.56
C SER A 207 3.43 13.26 6.81
N VAL A 208 2.76 13.44 5.67
CA VAL A 208 2.21 12.32 4.89
C VAL A 208 3.29 11.58 4.10
N LEU A 209 4.38 12.26 3.73
CA LEU A 209 5.48 11.67 2.94
C LEU A 209 6.65 11.18 3.78
N ARG A 210 6.90 11.75 4.96
CA ARG A 210 7.99 11.39 5.87
C ARG A 210 7.56 10.45 6.99
N ASP A 211 6.35 10.62 7.53
CA ASP A 211 5.98 9.98 8.80
C ASP A 211 4.96 8.84 8.63
N CYS A 212 4.11 8.87 7.59
CA CYS A 212 3.15 7.80 7.34
C CYS A 212 3.82 6.58 6.68
N GLY A 213 3.57 5.35 7.13
CA GLY A 213 4.26 4.19 6.56
C GLY A 213 3.71 3.67 5.22
N VAL A 214 3.63 2.35 5.08
CA VAL A 214 3.29 1.68 3.81
C VAL A 214 1.93 2.16 3.29
N GLY A 215 1.90 2.62 2.02
CA GLY A 215 0.67 3.12 1.37
C GLY A 215 0.11 4.42 1.95
N GLY A 216 0.90 5.15 2.75
CA GLY A 216 0.51 6.39 3.43
C GLY A 216 -0.36 6.19 4.66
N LEU A 217 -0.27 5.01 5.31
CA LEU A 217 -1.02 4.72 6.53
C LEU A 217 -0.39 5.41 7.75
N ARG A 218 -1.23 6.12 8.51
CA ARG A 218 -0.90 6.69 9.84
C ARG A 218 -0.97 5.66 10.97
N PHE A 219 -1.53 4.49 10.72
CA PHE A 219 -1.66 3.43 11.72
C PHE A 219 -0.68 2.32 11.36
N VAL A 220 0.32 2.13 12.20
CA VAL A 220 1.43 1.19 11.97
C VAL A 220 1.05 -0.27 12.16
N ASN A 221 -0.16 -0.53 12.64
CA ASN A 221 -0.75 -1.86 12.79
C ASN A 221 -1.82 -2.17 11.74
N GLN A 222 -2.05 -1.29 10.76
CA GLN A 222 -3.07 -1.49 9.73
C GLN A 222 -2.50 -2.07 8.43
N VAL A 223 -3.25 -2.98 7.82
CA VAL A 223 -2.96 -3.53 6.49
C VAL A 223 -3.96 -2.98 5.49
N LYS A 224 -3.49 -2.14 4.55
CA LYS A 224 -4.35 -1.56 3.51
C LYS A 224 -4.69 -2.55 2.40
N CYS A 225 -3.69 -3.09 1.73
CA CYS A 225 -3.83 -4.10 0.69
C CYS A 225 -2.52 -4.90 0.57
N LEU A 226 -2.60 -6.14 0.12
CA LEU A 226 -1.45 -7.05 -0.02
C LEU A 226 -0.52 -6.62 -1.17
N HIS A 227 -1.01 -5.96 -2.22
CA HIS A 227 -0.12 -5.47 -3.29
C HIS A 227 0.95 -4.50 -2.76
N LEU A 228 0.57 -3.64 -1.82
CA LEU A 228 1.49 -2.70 -1.17
C LEU A 228 2.54 -3.43 -0.34
N GLN A 229 2.09 -4.40 0.45
CA GLN A 229 2.94 -5.12 1.39
C GLN A 229 3.90 -6.06 0.68
N TYR A 230 3.39 -6.80 -0.32
CA TYR A 230 4.21 -7.69 -1.12
C TYR A 230 5.16 -6.93 -2.06
N GLY A 231 4.72 -5.79 -2.61
CA GLY A 231 5.61 -4.88 -3.34
C GLY A 231 6.77 -4.39 -2.47
N HIS A 232 6.49 -4.00 -1.21
CA HIS A 232 7.54 -3.63 -0.26
C HIS A 232 8.48 -4.81 0.03
N TYR A 233 7.95 -5.99 0.37
CA TYR A 233 8.74 -7.20 0.63
C TYR A 233 9.74 -7.51 -0.48
N LEU A 234 9.28 -7.51 -1.74
CA LEU A 234 10.14 -7.79 -2.88
C LEU A 234 11.20 -6.70 -3.09
N ALA A 235 10.82 -5.42 -2.93
CA ALA A 235 11.73 -4.29 -3.10
C ALA A 235 12.81 -4.21 -2.02
N SER A 236 12.48 -4.62 -0.79
CA SER A 236 13.38 -4.58 0.35
C SER A 236 14.23 -5.85 0.50
N GLY A 237 14.01 -6.88 -0.33
CA GLY A 237 14.70 -8.16 -0.19
C GLY A 237 14.22 -8.99 1.01
N GLY A 238 12.99 -8.76 1.47
CA GLY A 238 12.34 -9.56 2.52
C GLY A 238 11.85 -8.76 3.72
N ASP A 239 12.17 -7.47 3.83
CA ASP A 239 11.80 -6.64 4.98
C ASP A 239 10.34 -6.14 4.93
N ASN A 240 9.38 -7.07 5.03
CA ASN A 240 7.97 -6.79 5.30
C ASN A 240 7.26 -8.05 5.79
N VAL A 241 6.82 -8.08 7.06
CA VAL A 241 6.20 -9.27 7.66
C VAL A 241 4.88 -9.67 6.98
N VAL A 242 4.06 -8.70 6.56
CA VAL A 242 2.81 -8.98 5.83
C VAL A 242 3.10 -9.49 4.41
N GLY A 243 4.15 -8.96 3.78
CA GLY A 243 4.60 -9.46 2.49
C GLY A 243 5.20 -10.87 2.57
N GLU A 244 5.86 -11.22 3.68
CA GLU A 244 6.30 -12.58 3.96
C GLU A 244 5.11 -13.54 4.12
N TRP A 245 4.09 -13.18 4.89
CA TRP A 245 2.86 -13.99 4.97
C TRP A 245 2.17 -14.13 3.62
N THR A 246 2.17 -13.07 2.81
CA THR A 246 1.67 -13.10 1.43
C THR A 246 2.47 -14.09 0.59
N ARG A 247 3.80 -14.08 0.70
CA ARG A 247 4.68 -15.04 0.01
C ARG A 247 4.36 -16.47 0.40
N ALA A 248 4.26 -16.75 1.70
CA ALA A 248 3.97 -18.08 2.22
C ALA A 248 2.64 -18.62 1.66
N GLU A 249 1.62 -17.78 1.60
CA GLU A 249 0.32 -18.17 1.05
C GLU A 249 0.35 -18.42 -0.45
N LEU A 250 1.08 -17.60 -1.21
CA LEU A 250 1.29 -17.84 -2.64
C LEU A 250 1.96 -19.20 -2.88
N VAL A 251 3.00 -19.54 -2.10
CA VAL A 251 3.64 -20.86 -2.14
C VAL A 251 2.65 -21.96 -1.82
N ARG A 252 1.88 -21.82 -0.74
CA ARG A 252 0.90 -22.82 -0.31
C ARG A 252 -0.17 -23.11 -1.36
N ARG A 253 -0.54 -22.11 -2.17
CA ARG A 253 -1.51 -22.26 -3.27
C ARG A 253 -0.89 -22.70 -4.60
N GLY A 254 0.42 -22.97 -4.64
CA GLY A 254 1.11 -23.40 -5.86
C GLY A 254 1.34 -22.28 -6.87
N GLU A 255 1.25 -21.01 -6.47
CA GLU A 255 1.49 -19.86 -7.35
C GLU A 255 3.01 -19.68 -7.53
N SER A 256 3.56 -20.22 -8.63
CA SER A 256 4.97 -20.10 -8.98
C SER A 256 5.25 -18.75 -9.65
N ILE A 257 5.35 -17.72 -8.84
CA ILE A 257 5.63 -16.37 -9.34
C ILE A 257 7.14 -16.19 -9.53
N GLY A 258 7.59 -16.06 -10.78
CA GLY A 258 8.95 -15.61 -11.11
C GLY A 258 10.11 -16.48 -10.61
N ARG A 259 9.95 -17.80 -10.51
CA ARG A 259 11.08 -18.70 -10.18
C ARG A 259 12.06 -18.80 -11.35
N GLY A 260 13.21 -18.17 -11.22
CA GLY A 260 14.46 -18.82 -11.59
C GLY A 260 14.89 -19.64 -10.38
N GLU A 261 15.02 -20.96 -10.55
CA GLU A 261 15.51 -21.93 -9.55
C GLU A 261 14.60 -22.20 -8.33
N ASP A 262 13.80 -23.26 -8.45
CA ASP A 262 13.55 -24.22 -7.34
C ASP A 262 12.97 -25.53 -7.90
N ALA A 263 13.63 -26.06 -8.93
CA ALA A 263 13.43 -27.43 -9.39
C ALA A 263 14.51 -28.31 -8.75
N SER A 264 14.51 -28.36 -7.42
CA SER A 264 15.27 -29.37 -6.66
C SER A 264 14.57 -29.68 -5.34
N ALA A 265 13.29 -30.05 -5.42
CA ALA A 265 12.75 -30.97 -4.43
C ALA A 265 13.02 -32.39 -4.96
N PRO A 266 13.64 -33.29 -4.17
CA PRO A 266 13.87 -34.66 -4.61
C PRO A 266 12.52 -35.34 -4.83
N VAL A 267 12.38 -36.01 -5.96
CA VAL A 267 11.34 -37.01 -6.16
C VAL A 267 11.71 -38.15 -5.21
N GLU A 268 11.00 -38.28 -4.10
CA GLU A 268 11.09 -39.46 -3.26
C GLU A 268 10.70 -40.69 -4.11
N GLY A 269 11.64 -41.63 -4.21
CA GLY A 269 11.43 -42.98 -4.70
C GLY A 269 11.29 -43.95 -3.53
#